data_AF-A0A2C6LAI7-F1
#
_entry.id   AF-A0A2C6LAI7-F1
#
_cell.length_a   1.000
_cell.length_b   1.000
_cell.length_c   1.000
_cell.angle_alpha   90.00
_cell.angle_beta   90.00
_cell.angle_gamma   90.00
#
_symmetry.space_group_name_H-M   'P 1'
#
loop_
_entity.id
_entity.type
_entity.pdbx_description
1 polymer ?
#
loop_
_entity_poly.entity_id
_entity_poly.type
_entity_poly.pdbx_seq_one_letter_code
_entity_poly.pdbx_strand_id
1 'polypeptide(L)'
;MENVANASAPACRDGAAVLQPSLSAAPCLVALIISNFLPLLLLPCPLVRPVSCVVFLSGLSFAFVRRFIPYWDDKMKKKGVTGRDLHKLQPGLLSEGMGLVSAFVFVLAAVASQLLLLNDDKKLVEYNAGLLSITLMTFLGFADDLLDVPWRAKMFTPLVAAVPLLVAYTGRTTILLPDWLVPISQCVGSHLSSSLKPLVSFLASLKFVFLSLTRHLSSGSHLFSSLYSSSLFSALFSFSPSTEYREAKMHSDNAHASGISWLVSSDAWVYGPWRDLTPATADPGLSGGEGLLPSGLWVWGDTVMIDLGALYYVYMALVTVFCTNAINIYAGINGLEVGQSLVMSFFVIIHNVLEIRTHWVAGDMPAEAALIWKQHYFSLILSLLFFASSLGLLSFNWYPSKVFVGDTYTCFAGIYFAVVGILGHFSKTLLLLFLPQLLNFIMSLPQLFGFITCPRHRTPRYNPVTRKLESSGNFTLINFFLQVAGPMTEKRLLFALLAFQCLSCSLGLLIRYSSAVHMLFI
;
A
#
# COMPACT_ATOMS: atom_id res chain seq x y z
N MET A 1 50.04 15.78 37.04
CA MET A 1 50.32 15.03 38.27
C MET A 1 48.97 14.86 38.94
N GLU A 2 48.31 13.71 38.99
CA GLU A 2 48.80 12.34 39.12
C GLU A 2 47.82 11.36 38.44
N ASN A 3 48.39 10.29 37.87
CA ASN A 3 47.71 9.21 37.17
C ASN A 3 47.01 8.26 38.15
N VAL A 4 45.77 7.87 37.83
CA VAL A 4 45.24 6.56 38.24
C VAL A 4 44.81 5.80 36.99
N ALA A 5 45.77 5.00 36.53
CA ALA A 5 45.66 3.69 35.89
C ALA A 5 44.44 3.38 35.00
N ASN A 6 44.74 3.25 33.71
CA ASN A 6 44.34 2.15 32.83
C ASN A 6 43.59 1.00 33.52
N ALA A 7 42.26 1.09 33.58
CA ALA A 7 41.42 -0.09 33.54
C ALA A 7 41.20 -0.41 32.06
N SER A 8 42.09 -1.24 31.51
CA SER A 8 41.83 -1.96 30.27
C SER A 8 40.47 -2.64 30.41
N ALA A 9 39.47 -2.18 29.65
CA ALA A 9 38.24 -2.92 29.45
C ALA A 9 38.63 -4.37 29.14
N PRO A 10 38.01 -5.38 29.79
CA PRO A 10 38.30 -6.75 29.43
C PRO A 10 38.00 -6.87 27.94
N ALA A 11 39.04 -7.16 27.16
CA ALA A 11 38.90 -7.55 25.78
C ALA A 11 37.98 -8.78 25.81
N CYS A 12 36.70 -8.56 25.52
CA CYS A 12 35.71 -9.61 25.39
C CYS A 12 36.08 -10.42 24.14
N ARG A 13 37.06 -11.30 24.30
CA ARG A 13 37.34 -12.44 23.43
C ARG A 13 36.43 -13.58 23.88
N ASP A 14 35.13 -13.35 23.82
CA ASP A 14 34.14 -14.41 23.82
C ASP A 14 33.50 -14.37 22.43
N GLY A 15 33.56 -15.48 21.70
CA GLY A 15 32.98 -15.57 20.36
C GLY A 15 31.55 -15.06 20.39
N ALA A 16 31.30 -13.90 19.77
CA ALA A 16 30.00 -13.24 19.82
C ALA A 16 28.93 -14.25 19.39
N ALA A 17 28.11 -14.68 20.34
CA ALA A 17 27.08 -15.67 20.08
C ALA A 17 26.19 -15.14 18.94
N VAL A 18 26.17 -15.87 17.82
CA VAL A 18 25.39 -15.48 16.64
C VAL A 18 23.95 -15.28 17.06
N LEU A 19 23.38 -14.11 16.73
CA LEU A 19 22.01 -13.73 17.07
C LEU A 19 21.04 -14.85 16.66
N GLN A 20 20.40 -15.47 17.66
CA GLN A 20 19.41 -16.51 17.41
C GLN A 20 18.01 -15.91 17.27
N PRO A 21 17.21 -16.38 16.31
CA PRO A 21 15.84 -15.91 16.11
C PRO A 21 14.92 -16.31 17.27
N SER A 22 13.91 -15.49 17.54
CA SER A 22 12.84 -15.78 18.52
C SER A 22 11.93 -16.91 18.08
N LEU A 23 11.65 -17.00 16.77
CA LEU A 23 10.90 -18.11 16.16
C LEU A 23 11.85 -19.03 15.41
N SER A 24 11.70 -20.34 15.66
CA SER A 24 12.36 -21.36 14.86
C SER A 24 11.90 -21.30 13.39
N ALA A 25 12.65 -21.93 12.49
CA ALA A 25 12.31 -21.90 11.07
C ALA A 25 10.99 -22.64 10.77
N ALA A 26 10.68 -23.72 11.49
CA ALA A 26 9.53 -24.58 11.23
C ALA A 26 8.16 -23.84 11.18
N PRO A 27 7.71 -23.08 12.20
CA PRO A 27 6.43 -22.38 12.15
C PRO A 27 6.40 -21.31 11.05
N CYS A 28 7.54 -20.64 10.79
CA CYS A 28 7.64 -19.69 9.70
C CYS A 28 7.51 -20.39 8.34
N LEU A 29 8.15 -21.54 8.14
CA LEU A 29 8.03 -22.30 6.90
C LEU A 29 6.60 -22.79 6.68
N VAL A 30 5.91 -23.24 7.74
CA VAL A 30 4.49 -23.62 7.65
C VAL A 30 3.64 -22.43 7.21
N ALA A 31 3.81 -21.26 7.84
CA ALA A 31 3.07 -20.05 7.47
C ALA A 31 3.35 -19.63 6.01
N LEU A 32 4.61 -19.70 5.58
CA LEU A 32 5.04 -19.39 4.22
C LEU A 32 4.47 -20.38 3.19
N ILE A 33 4.44 -21.67 3.52
CA ILE A 33 3.85 -22.70 2.67
C ILE A 33 2.35 -22.45 2.54
N ILE A 34 1.64 -22.18 3.64
CA ILE A 34 0.19 -21.90 3.61
C ILE A 34 -0.10 -20.68 2.74
N SER A 35 0.64 -19.58 2.91
CA SER A 35 0.44 -18.35 2.12
C SER A 35 0.75 -18.54 0.64
N ASN A 36 1.78 -19.34 0.31
CA ASN A 36 2.23 -19.58 -1.06
C ASN A 36 1.41 -20.64 -1.79
N PHE A 37 0.93 -21.67 -1.08
CA PHE A 37 0.23 -22.80 -1.68
C PHE A 37 -1.21 -22.46 -2.08
N LEU A 38 -1.87 -21.58 -1.31
CA LEU A 38 -3.23 -21.13 -1.61
C LEU A 38 -3.36 -20.57 -3.04
N PRO A 39 -2.52 -19.62 -3.51
CA PRO A 39 -2.51 -19.19 -4.90
C PRO A 39 -2.26 -20.31 -5.90
N LEU A 40 -1.33 -21.24 -5.63
CA LEU A 40 -1.00 -22.31 -6.58
C LEU A 40 -2.17 -23.28 -6.80
N LEU A 41 -2.95 -23.54 -5.76
CA LEU A 41 -4.13 -24.41 -5.84
C LEU A 41 -5.31 -23.70 -6.52
N LEU A 42 -5.47 -22.40 -6.23
CA LEU A 42 -6.66 -21.63 -6.57
C LEU A 42 -6.44 -20.65 -7.73
N LEU A 43 -5.37 -20.72 -8.52
CA LEU A 43 -5.23 -19.85 -9.70
C LEU A 43 -5.50 -20.57 -11.03
N PRO A 44 -5.97 -19.85 -12.06
CA PRO A 44 -6.12 -20.42 -13.41
C PRO A 44 -4.79 -20.97 -13.93
N CYS A 45 -4.83 -22.10 -14.65
CA CYS A 45 -3.62 -22.80 -15.12
C CYS A 45 -2.57 -21.90 -15.79
N PRO A 46 -2.93 -20.92 -16.65
CA PRO A 46 -1.96 -20.02 -17.27
C PRO A 46 -1.19 -19.15 -16.26
N LEU A 47 -1.79 -18.84 -15.12
CA LEU A 47 -1.19 -17.99 -14.07
C LEU A 47 -0.35 -18.79 -13.06
N VAL A 48 -0.52 -20.11 -12.98
CA VAL A 48 0.20 -20.95 -12.00
C VAL A 48 1.72 -20.93 -12.25
N ARG A 49 2.15 -21.03 -13.51
CA ARG A 49 3.59 -21.02 -13.86
C ARG A 49 4.30 -19.71 -13.48
N PRO A 50 3.82 -18.51 -13.85
CA PRO A 50 4.49 -17.29 -13.43
C PRO A 50 4.41 -17.07 -11.90
N VAL A 51 3.32 -17.47 -11.25
CA VAL A 51 3.20 -17.36 -9.78
C VAL A 51 4.13 -18.32 -9.06
N SER A 52 4.42 -19.51 -9.61
CA SER A 52 5.39 -20.43 -9.00
C SER A 52 6.81 -19.87 -8.97
N CYS A 53 7.21 -19.10 -9.99
CA CYS A 53 8.47 -18.34 -9.98
C CYS A 53 8.50 -17.30 -8.85
N VAL A 54 7.39 -16.60 -8.60
CA VAL A 54 7.27 -15.63 -7.50
C VAL A 54 7.28 -16.33 -6.14
N VAL A 55 6.64 -17.49 -6.01
CA VAL A 55 6.69 -18.32 -4.79
C VAL A 55 8.12 -18.77 -4.49
N PHE A 56 8.89 -19.12 -5.52
CA PHE A 56 10.31 -19.43 -5.33
C PHE A 56 11.11 -18.21 -4.85
N LEU A 57 10.89 -17.03 -5.48
CA LEU A 57 11.50 -15.77 -5.04
C LEU A 57 11.09 -15.38 -3.61
N SER A 58 9.85 -15.65 -3.20
CA SER A 58 9.38 -15.37 -1.84
C SER A 58 10.10 -16.27 -0.83
N GLY A 59 10.31 -17.55 -1.15
CA GLY A 59 11.14 -18.47 -0.38
C GLY A 59 12.59 -17.98 -0.20
N LEU A 60 13.22 -17.52 -1.29
CA LEU A 60 14.55 -16.93 -1.24
C LEU A 60 14.59 -15.65 -0.40
N SER A 61 13.58 -14.79 -0.52
CA SER A 61 13.46 -13.55 0.25
C SER A 61 13.40 -13.83 1.75
N PHE A 62 12.57 -14.78 2.17
CA PHE A 62 12.48 -15.22 3.57
C PHE A 62 13.83 -15.73 4.09
N ALA A 63 14.48 -16.62 3.34
CA ALA A 63 15.78 -17.17 3.72
C ALA A 63 16.87 -16.09 3.82
N PHE A 64 16.90 -15.16 2.86
CA PHE A 64 17.86 -14.06 2.84
C PHE A 64 17.69 -13.14 4.05
N VAL A 65 16.47 -12.67 4.32
CA VAL A 65 16.19 -11.81 5.50
C VAL A 65 16.65 -12.50 6.78
N ARG A 66 16.32 -13.79 6.96
CA ARG A 66 16.73 -14.52 8.16
C ARG A 66 18.24 -14.67 8.31
N ARG A 67 18.97 -14.81 7.20
CA ARG A 67 20.42 -14.93 7.20
C ARG A 67 21.13 -13.59 7.40
N PHE A 68 20.52 -12.50 6.92
CA PHE A 68 21.13 -11.18 6.90
C PHE A 68 20.90 -10.37 8.19
N ILE A 69 19.76 -10.55 8.88
CA ILE A 69 19.47 -9.84 10.14
C ILE A 69 20.60 -9.96 11.18
N PRO A 70 21.18 -11.15 11.48
CA PRO A 70 22.29 -11.25 12.44
C PRO A 70 23.52 -10.41 12.07
N TYR A 71 23.83 -10.30 10.77
CA TYR A 71 24.92 -9.47 10.29
C TYR A 71 24.61 -7.99 10.46
N TRP A 72 23.38 -7.58 10.15
CA TRP A 72 22.95 -6.19 10.25
C TRP A 72 22.83 -5.72 11.71
N ASP A 73 22.35 -6.58 12.60
CA ASP A 73 22.25 -6.34 14.04
C ASP A 73 23.61 -5.97 14.66
N ASP A 74 24.67 -6.73 14.36
CA ASP A 74 26.03 -6.43 14.84
C ASP A 74 26.49 -5.02 14.39
N LYS A 75 26.18 -4.63 13.15
CA LYS A 75 26.53 -3.31 12.62
C LYS A 75 25.76 -2.18 13.29
N MET A 76 24.46 -2.39 13.54
CA MET A 76 23.61 -1.37 14.17
C MET A 76 23.99 -1.16 15.64
N LYS A 77 24.29 -2.24 16.38
CA LYS A 77 24.85 -2.17 17.73
C LYS A 77 26.17 -1.41 17.78
N LYS A 78 27.10 -1.69 16.86
CA LYS A 78 28.39 -0.97 16.78
C LYS A 78 28.23 0.52 16.49
N LYS A 79 27.17 0.91 15.80
CA LYS A 79 26.82 2.32 15.54
C LYS A 79 25.99 2.97 16.66
N GLY A 80 25.59 2.21 17.68
CA GLY A 80 24.75 2.71 18.77
C GLY A 80 23.28 2.92 18.41
N VAL A 81 22.83 2.45 17.24
CA VAL A 81 21.42 2.56 16.81
C VAL A 81 20.60 1.45 17.45
N THR A 82 20.18 1.70 18.69
CA THR A 82 19.60 0.69 19.58
C THR A 82 18.57 1.29 20.53
N GLY A 83 17.58 0.48 20.90
CA GLY A 83 16.49 0.83 21.80
C GLY A 83 16.43 -0.07 23.03
N ARG A 84 15.75 0.40 24.07
CA ARG A 84 15.46 -0.38 25.29
C ARG A 84 14.06 -0.97 25.21
N ASP A 85 13.94 -2.24 25.57
CA ASP A 85 12.64 -2.90 25.71
C ASP A 85 11.92 -2.45 26.99
N LEU A 86 10.95 -1.54 26.82
CA LEU A 86 10.24 -0.87 27.92
C LEU A 86 9.41 -1.83 28.79
N HIS A 87 9.18 -3.06 28.34
CA HIS A 87 8.26 -4.02 28.97
C HIS A 87 8.96 -5.16 29.70
N LYS A 88 10.24 -4.98 30.04
CA LYS A 88 11.06 -5.97 30.75
C LYS A 88 11.74 -5.38 31.98
N LEU A 89 11.91 -6.22 33.01
CA LEU A 89 12.58 -5.85 34.27
C LEU A 89 14.06 -5.46 34.05
N GLN A 90 14.75 -6.20 33.17
CA GLN A 90 16.11 -5.93 32.75
C GLN A 90 16.09 -5.70 31.23
N PRO A 91 15.90 -4.45 30.78
CA PRO A 91 15.81 -4.15 29.35
C PRO A 91 17.19 -4.32 28.71
N GLY A 92 17.31 -5.35 27.86
CA GLY A 92 18.43 -5.45 26.94
C GLY A 92 18.40 -4.34 25.89
N LEU A 93 19.57 -3.98 25.37
CA LEU A 93 19.69 -3.09 24.22
C LEU A 93 19.45 -3.89 22.93
N LEU A 94 18.42 -3.55 22.18
CA LEU A 94 18.07 -4.21 20.92
C LEU A 94 18.32 -3.26 19.75
N SER A 95 18.76 -3.77 18.61
CA SER A 95 18.97 -2.92 17.42
C SER A 95 17.64 -2.38 16.90
N GLU A 96 17.63 -1.11 16.51
CA GLU A 96 16.49 -0.45 15.87
C GLU A 96 16.62 -0.42 14.34
N GLY A 97 15.53 -0.09 13.64
CA GLY A 97 15.52 0.05 12.19
C GLY A 97 15.73 -1.25 11.39
N MET A 98 15.49 -2.44 11.98
CA MET A 98 15.64 -3.70 11.23
C MET A 98 14.64 -3.87 10.09
N GLY A 99 13.58 -3.06 10.06
CA GLY A 99 12.66 -2.95 8.93
C GLY A 99 13.36 -2.75 7.59
N LEU A 100 14.50 -2.07 7.59
CA LEU A 100 15.29 -1.78 6.39
C LEU A 100 15.71 -3.05 5.66
N VAL A 101 16.10 -4.11 6.40
CA VAL A 101 16.51 -5.39 5.80
C VAL A 101 15.35 -6.04 5.06
N SER A 102 14.17 -6.07 5.69
CA SER A 102 12.96 -6.63 5.07
C SER A 102 12.57 -5.86 3.82
N ALA A 103 12.54 -4.52 3.91
CA ALA A 103 12.15 -3.65 2.81
C ALA A 103 13.14 -3.72 1.64
N PHE A 104 14.45 -3.74 1.92
CA PHE A 104 15.48 -3.89 0.89
C PHE A 104 15.34 -5.21 0.12
N VAL A 105 15.18 -6.33 0.83
CA VAL A 105 14.99 -7.64 0.19
C VAL A 105 13.68 -7.69 -0.60
N PHE A 106 12.60 -7.11 -0.06
CA PHE A 106 11.34 -6.98 -0.77
C PHE A 106 11.49 -6.23 -2.10
N VAL A 107 12.13 -5.05 -2.10
CA VAL A 107 12.31 -4.24 -3.31
C VAL A 107 13.15 -5.00 -4.34
N LEU A 108 14.26 -5.62 -3.92
CA LEU A 108 15.08 -6.45 -4.83
C LEU A 108 14.29 -7.60 -5.44
N ALA A 109 13.51 -8.32 -4.62
CA ALA A 109 12.69 -9.43 -5.09
C ALA A 109 11.56 -8.95 -6.02
N ALA A 110 10.97 -7.78 -5.75
CA ALA A 110 9.90 -7.20 -6.55
C ALA A 110 10.39 -6.64 -7.88
N VAL A 111 11.65 -6.19 -7.97
CA VAL A 111 12.31 -5.87 -9.24
C VAL A 111 12.66 -7.14 -9.99
N ALA A 112 13.23 -8.14 -9.30
CA ALA A 112 13.57 -9.42 -9.91
C ALA A 112 12.33 -10.16 -10.46
N SER A 113 11.18 -10.06 -9.79
CA SER A 113 9.93 -10.64 -10.31
C SER A 113 9.50 -10.00 -11.62
N GLN A 114 9.82 -8.73 -11.89
CA GLN A 114 9.52 -8.11 -13.18
C GLN A 114 10.30 -8.73 -14.34
N LEU A 115 11.51 -9.25 -14.10
CA LEU A 115 12.30 -9.95 -15.12
C LEU A 115 11.69 -11.32 -15.46
N LEU A 116 11.02 -11.94 -14.48
CA LEU A 116 10.42 -13.27 -14.62
C LEU A 116 9.00 -13.23 -15.19
N LEU A 117 8.37 -12.05 -15.18
CA LEU A 117 7.00 -11.84 -15.59
C LEU A 117 6.97 -10.98 -16.86
N LEU A 118 6.37 -11.49 -17.94
CA LEU A 118 6.14 -10.71 -19.17
C LEU A 118 5.14 -9.60 -18.85
N ASN A 119 5.63 -8.38 -18.63
CA ASN A 119 4.81 -7.25 -18.21
C ASN A 119 4.43 -6.37 -19.40
N ASP A 120 3.17 -5.92 -19.40
CA ASP A 120 2.66 -4.86 -20.28
C ASP A 120 3.34 -3.53 -19.90
N ASP A 121 3.81 -2.76 -20.89
CA ASP A 121 4.50 -1.48 -20.71
C ASP A 121 3.71 -0.51 -19.83
N LYS A 122 2.38 -0.45 -19.99
CA LYS A 122 1.53 0.44 -19.18
C LYS A 122 1.51 0.02 -17.72
N LYS A 123 1.47 -1.30 -17.46
CA LYS A 123 1.49 -1.84 -16.10
C LYS A 123 2.86 -1.73 -15.45
N LEU A 124 3.92 -1.76 -16.25
CA LEU A 124 5.28 -1.56 -15.78
C LEU A 124 5.49 -0.14 -15.20
N VAL A 125 4.86 0.89 -15.79
CA VAL A 125 4.89 2.26 -15.27
C VAL A 125 4.23 2.34 -13.88
N GLU A 126 3.03 1.77 -13.73
CA GLU A 126 2.34 1.71 -12.43
C GLU A 126 3.16 0.91 -11.39
N TYR A 127 3.76 -0.20 -11.81
CA TYR A 127 4.59 -1.05 -10.95
C TYR A 127 5.81 -0.29 -10.41
N ASN A 128 6.56 0.36 -11.29
CA ASN A 128 7.77 1.08 -10.93
C ASN A 128 7.47 2.35 -10.13
N ALA A 129 6.36 3.04 -10.40
CA ALA A 129 5.89 4.15 -9.58
C ALA A 129 5.50 3.70 -8.17
N GLY A 130 4.82 2.55 -8.05
CA GLY A 130 4.53 1.92 -6.76
C GLY A 130 5.79 1.55 -5.99
N LEU A 131 6.74 0.88 -6.63
CA LEU A 131 8.03 0.55 -6.01
C LEU A 131 8.83 1.79 -5.61
N LEU A 132 8.87 2.82 -6.44
CA LEU A 132 9.54 4.08 -6.12
C LEU A 132 8.91 4.73 -4.88
N SER A 133 7.58 4.72 -4.78
CA SER A 133 6.87 5.21 -3.60
C SER A 133 7.24 4.41 -2.34
N ILE A 134 7.31 3.07 -2.45
CA ILE A 134 7.72 2.19 -1.35
C ILE A 134 9.17 2.48 -0.92
N THR A 135 10.09 2.61 -1.87
CA THR A 135 11.50 2.91 -1.60
C THR A 135 11.66 4.28 -0.94
N LEU A 136 10.99 5.31 -1.45
CA LEU A 136 11.03 6.67 -0.88
C LEU A 136 10.51 6.69 0.55
N MET A 137 9.35 6.07 0.81
CA MET A 137 8.79 6.06 2.17
C MET A 137 9.65 5.22 3.13
N THR A 138 10.22 4.10 2.67
CA THR A 138 11.15 3.29 3.47
C THR A 138 12.38 4.10 3.84
N PHE A 139 12.94 4.84 2.88
CA PHE A 139 14.07 5.74 3.13
C PHE A 139 13.71 6.84 4.15
N LEU A 140 12.54 7.47 4.01
CA LEU A 140 12.08 8.50 4.95
C LEU A 140 11.84 7.92 6.36
N GLY A 141 11.28 6.72 6.48
CA GLY A 141 11.12 6.03 7.77
C GLY A 141 12.47 5.67 8.40
N PHE A 142 13.45 5.27 7.60
CA PHE A 142 14.81 5.04 8.09
C PHE A 142 15.53 6.32 8.50
N ALA A 143 15.33 7.41 7.76
CA ALA A 143 15.83 8.73 8.14
C ALA A 143 15.19 9.19 9.46
N ASP A 144 13.90 8.91 9.67
CA ASP A 144 13.19 9.22 10.91
C ASP A 144 13.76 8.45 12.12
N ASP A 145 14.01 7.14 11.96
CA ASP A 145 14.68 6.31 12.99
C ASP A 145 16.06 6.88 13.40
N LEU A 146 16.77 7.56 12.49
CA LEU A 146 18.11 8.11 12.76
C LEU A 146 18.11 9.57 13.22
N LEU A 147 17.14 10.37 12.77
CA LEU A 147 17.13 11.82 12.94
C LEU A 147 16.07 12.30 13.96
N ASP A 148 15.20 11.42 14.46
CA ASP A 148 14.07 11.73 15.36
C ASP A 148 13.27 12.94 14.84
N VAL A 149 12.72 12.80 13.63
CA VAL A 149 12.09 13.90 12.89
C VAL A 149 10.84 14.38 13.65
N PRO A 150 10.56 15.70 13.70
CA PRO A 150 9.39 16.22 14.41
C PRO A 150 8.08 15.67 13.84
N TRP A 151 7.11 15.40 14.72
CA TRP A 151 5.82 14.78 14.38
C TRP A 151 5.07 15.46 13.22
N ARG A 152 5.21 16.79 13.07
CA ARG A 152 4.60 17.54 11.96
C ARG A 152 5.11 17.06 10.61
N ALA A 153 6.43 16.90 10.49
CA ALA A 153 7.04 16.40 9.27
C ALA A 153 6.64 14.93 9.01
N LYS A 154 6.46 14.10 10.06
CA LYS A 154 5.95 12.73 9.92
C LYS A 154 4.54 12.65 9.28
N MET A 155 3.73 13.71 9.39
CA MET A 155 2.43 13.78 8.70
C MET A 155 2.57 14.10 7.20
N PHE A 156 3.64 14.78 6.80
CA PHE A 156 3.87 15.19 5.41
C PHE A 156 4.77 14.21 4.64
N THR A 157 5.63 13.44 5.30
CA THR A 157 6.52 12.46 4.64
C THR A 157 5.76 11.46 3.76
N PRO A 158 4.58 10.92 4.13
CA PRO A 158 3.87 10.00 3.25
C PRO A 158 3.29 10.70 2.02
N LEU A 159 2.96 11.99 2.10
CA LEU A 159 2.48 12.76 0.95
C LEU A 159 3.57 12.91 -0.11
N VAL A 160 4.82 13.16 0.32
CA VAL A 160 5.97 13.23 -0.59
C VAL A 160 6.22 11.86 -1.24
N ALA A 161 6.19 10.79 -0.45
CA ALA A 161 6.39 9.45 -0.97
C ALA A 161 5.24 8.95 -1.86
N ALA A 162 4.03 9.50 -1.72
CA ALA A 162 2.87 9.13 -2.55
C ALA A 162 2.90 9.75 -3.96
N VAL A 163 3.72 10.78 -4.21
CA VAL A 163 3.73 11.50 -5.50
C VAL A 163 3.91 10.58 -6.71
N PRO A 164 4.89 9.64 -6.76
CA PRO A 164 5.03 8.77 -7.92
C PRO A 164 3.79 7.91 -8.16
N LEU A 165 3.22 7.33 -7.10
CA LEU A 165 1.99 6.56 -7.15
C LEU A 165 0.81 7.37 -7.72
N LEU A 166 0.62 8.61 -7.25
CA LEU A 166 -0.45 9.48 -7.73
C LEU A 166 -0.27 9.86 -9.19
N VAL A 167 0.96 10.17 -9.62
CA VAL A 167 1.25 10.56 -11.01
C VAL A 167 1.02 9.40 -11.98
N ALA A 168 1.37 8.18 -11.58
CA ALA A 168 1.21 7.00 -12.42
C ALA A 168 -0.22 6.41 -12.39
N TYR A 169 -1.11 6.91 -11.55
CA TYR A 169 -2.47 6.38 -11.43
C TYR A 169 -3.28 6.65 -12.71
N THR A 170 -3.63 5.58 -13.43
CA THR A 170 -4.43 5.64 -14.67
C THR A 170 -5.91 5.25 -14.48
N GLY A 171 -6.32 5.02 -13.23
CA GLY A 171 -7.66 4.56 -12.88
C GLY A 171 -8.77 5.61 -12.95
N ARG A 172 -10.03 5.17 -12.82
CA ARG A 172 -11.20 6.06 -12.77
C ARG A 172 -11.24 6.85 -11.46
N THR A 173 -11.66 8.12 -11.51
CA THR A 173 -11.90 9.01 -10.36
C THR A 173 -13.34 8.99 -9.86
N THR A 174 -14.19 8.20 -10.52
CA THR A 174 -15.60 8.01 -10.17
C THR A 174 -15.74 6.99 -9.06
N ILE A 175 -16.50 7.34 -8.02
CA ILE A 175 -16.85 6.44 -6.93
C ILE A 175 -18.33 6.10 -6.96
N LEU A 176 -18.64 4.86 -6.61
CA LEU A 176 -19.99 4.43 -6.29
C LEU A 176 -20.28 4.80 -4.81
N LEU A 177 -21.38 5.53 -4.59
CA LEU A 177 -21.85 5.83 -3.24
C LEU A 177 -22.56 4.61 -2.62
N PRO A 178 -22.33 4.38 -1.32
CA PRO A 178 -23.23 3.58 -0.50
C PRO A 178 -24.68 4.08 -0.57
N ASP A 179 -25.63 3.16 -0.58
CA ASP A 179 -27.06 3.40 -0.68
C ASP A 179 -27.55 4.26 0.50
N TRP A 180 -26.99 4.06 1.69
CA TRP A 180 -27.33 4.87 2.88
C TRP A 180 -26.84 6.32 2.80
N LEU A 181 -25.88 6.64 1.92
CA LEU A 181 -25.44 8.02 1.65
C LEU A 181 -26.22 8.68 0.52
N VAL A 182 -27.02 7.93 -0.25
CA VAL A 182 -27.83 8.47 -1.34
C VAL A 182 -28.80 9.56 -0.86
N PRO A 183 -29.58 9.40 0.24
CA PRO A 183 -30.48 10.43 0.72
C PRO A 183 -29.74 11.73 1.12
N ILE A 184 -28.56 11.58 1.71
CA ILE A 184 -27.71 12.71 2.12
C ILE A 184 -27.15 13.39 0.88
N SER A 185 -26.66 12.65 -0.12
CA SER A 185 -26.09 13.24 -1.34
C SER A 185 -27.13 13.99 -2.17
N GLN A 186 -28.39 13.52 -2.20
CA GLN A 186 -29.49 14.23 -2.84
C GLN A 186 -29.85 15.53 -2.11
N CYS A 187 -29.88 15.48 -0.77
CA CYS A 187 -30.12 16.66 0.07
C CYS A 187 -28.97 17.69 -0.04
N VAL A 188 -27.73 17.22 0.04
CA VAL A 188 -26.51 18.02 -0.05
C VAL A 188 -26.29 18.54 -1.47
N GLY A 189 -26.57 17.77 -2.52
CA GLY A 189 -26.41 18.20 -3.92
C GLY A 189 -27.22 19.45 -4.27
N SER A 190 -28.42 19.59 -3.67
CA SER A 190 -29.26 20.78 -3.83
C SER A 190 -28.69 22.05 -3.17
N HIS A 191 -27.90 21.91 -2.10
CA HIS A 191 -27.34 23.03 -1.32
C HIS A 191 -25.84 23.28 -1.52
N LEU A 192 -25.06 22.27 -1.90
CA LEU A 192 -23.60 22.29 -2.00
C LEU A 192 -23.14 22.71 -3.41
N SER A 193 -23.96 22.46 -4.44
CA SER A 193 -23.68 22.91 -5.81
C SER A 193 -23.61 24.43 -5.95
N SER A 194 -24.31 25.19 -5.10
CA SER A 194 -24.18 26.65 -5.05
C SER A 194 -22.91 27.11 -4.30
N SER A 195 -22.50 26.39 -3.26
CA SER A 195 -21.42 26.80 -2.35
C SER A 195 -20.02 26.36 -2.78
N LEU A 196 -19.89 25.23 -3.50
CA LEU A 196 -18.59 24.69 -3.95
C LEU A 196 -18.20 25.11 -5.38
N LYS A 197 -19.10 25.68 -6.17
CA LYS A 197 -18.80 26.24 -7.50
C LYS A 197 -17.57 27.16 -7.52
N PRO A 198 -17.36 28.06 -6.54
CA PRO A 198 -16.16 28.90 -6.49
C PRO A 198 -14.88 28.09 -6.30
N LEU A 199 -14.91 27.07 -5.44
CA LEU A 199 -13.75 26.22 -5.14
C LEU A 199 -13.39 25.32 -6.32
N VAL A 200 -14.39 24.71 -6.97
CA VAL A 200 -14.19 23.89 -8.17
C VAL A 200 -13.66 24.76 -9.33
N SER A 201 -14.23 25.96 -9.50
CA SER A 201 -13.72 26.94 -10.48
C SER A 201 -12.29 27.38 -10.16
N PHE A 202 -11.96 27.59 -8.89
CA PHE A 202 -10.60 27.93 -8.44
C PHE A 202 -9.60 26.81 -8.72
N LEU A 203 -9.93 25.56 -8.41
CA LEU A 203 -9.09 24.39 -8.69
C LEU A 203 -8.92 24.15 -10.20
N ALA A 204 -9.98 24.35 -11.00
CA ALA A 204 -9.90 24.32 -12.45
C ALA A 204 -9.02 25.46 -13.01
N SER A 205 -9.08 26.65 -12.38
CA SER A 205 -8.21 27.78 -12.70
C SER A 205 -6.75 27.46 -12.37
N LEU A 206 -6.48 26.78 -11.26
CA LEU A 206 -5.13 26.30 -10.92
C LEU A 206 -4.59 25.33 -11.97
N LYS A 207 -5.42 24.40 -12.46
CA LYS A 207 -5.06 23.49 -13.55
C LYS A 207 -4.69 24.26 -14.81
N PHE A 208 -5.45 25.32 -15.13
CA PHE A 208 -5.20 26.19 -16.29
C PHE A 208 -3.94 27.04 -16.11
N VAL A 209 -3.71 27.61 -14.93
CA VAL A 209 -2.48 28.35 -14.59
C VAL A 209 -1.27 27.43 -14.69
N PHE A 210 -1.36 26.20 -14.20
CA PHE A 210 -0.26 25.22 -14.28
C PHE A 210 0.04 24.83 -15.74
N LEU A 211 -1.00 24.58 -16.55
CA LEU A 211 -0.90 24.37 -17.99
C LEU A 211 -0.34 25.59 -18.75
N SER A 212 -0.64 26.80 -18.27
CA SER A 212 -0.12 28.04 -18.84
C SER A 212 1.34 28.28 -18.42
N LEU A 213 1.71 27.90 -17.19
CA LEU A 213 3.08 27.98 -16.67
C LEU A 213 3.99 27.00 -17.42
N THR A 214 3.52 25.77 -17.66
CA THR A 214 4.27 24.78 -18.44
C THR A 214 4.44 25.21 -19.90
N ARG A 215 3.42 25.84 -20.50
CA ARG A 215 3.54 26.48 -21.82
C ARG A 215 4.53 27.64 -21.82
N HIS A 216 4.52 28.50 -20.80
CA HIS A 216 5.44 29.64 -20.72
C HIS A 216 6.90 29.21 -20.49
N LEU A 217 7.11 28.19 -19.65
CA LEU A 217 8.42 27.57 -19.42
C LEU A 217 8.94 26.87 -20.68
N SER A 218 8.05 26.32 -21.53
CA SER A 218 8.44 25.75 -22.82
C SER A 218 8.80 26.78 -23.89
N SER A 219 8.36 28.04 -23.76
CA SER A 219 8.65 29.14 -24.70
C SER A 219 9.90 29.96 -24.36
N GLY A 220 10.53 29.74 -23.19
CA GLY A 220 11.78 30.37 -22.78
C GLY A 220 13.02 29.70 -23.38
N SER A 221 13.10 29.64 -24.70
CA SER A 221 14.20 29.02 -25.45
C SER A 221 15.45 29.90 -25.42
N HIS A 222 16.42 29.58 -24.56
CA HIS A 222 17.88 29.68 -24.82
C HIS A 222 18.72 29.22 -23.61
N LEU A 223 18.17 29.26 -22.39
CA LEU A 223 18.79 28.63 -21.20
C LEU A 223 18.35 27.16 -21.02
N PHE A 224 17.18 26.78 -21.55
CA PHE A 224 16.63 25.44 -21.41
C PHE A 224 17.21 24.39 -22.37
N SER A 225 17.78 24.79 -23.51
CA SER A 225 18.40 23.85 -24.46
C SER A 225 19.65 23.19 -23.90
N SER A 226 20.32 23.80 -22.90
CA SER A 226 21.44 23.18 -22.19
C SER A 226 21.00 22.28 -21.02
N LEU A 227 19.75 22.39 -20.57
CA LEU A 227 19.16 21.48 -19.57
C LEU A 227 18.39 20.33 -20.21
N TYR A 228 17.99 20.49 -21.48
CA TYR A 228 17.33 19.46 -22.30
C TYR A 228 18.21 18.25 -22.60
N SER A 229 19.53 18.38 -22.43
CA SER A 229 20.48 17.27 -22.50
C SER A 229 20.58 16.46 -21.20
N SER A 230 19.87 16.85 -20.14
CA SER A 230 19.76 16.05 -18.92
C SER A 230 18.43 15.28 -18.89
N SER A 231 18.54 13.96 -18.77
CA SER A 231 17.46 12.96 -18.84
C SER A 231 16.36 13.07 -17.77
N LEU A 232 16.45 14.05 -16.87
CA LEU A 232 15.48 14.31 -15.81
C LEU A 232 14.30 15.19 -16.26
N PHE A 233 14.49 16.08 -17.24
CA PHE A 233 13.47 17.04 -17.65
C PHE A 233 12.49 16.48 -18.70
N SER A 234 12.96 15.59 -19.59
CA SER A 234 12.10 14.89 -20.57
C SER A 234 11.18 13.85 -19.91
N ALA A 235 11.60 13.27 -18.79
CA ALA A 235 10.83 12.30 -18.02
C ALA A 235 9.66 12.92 -17.22
N LEU A 236 9.75 14.19 -16.84
CA LEU A 236 8.72 14.87 -16.05
C LEU A 236 7.61 15.53 -16.90
N PHE A 237 7.84 15.78 -18.20
CA PHE A 237 6.95 16.66 -18.99
C PHE A 237 6.63 16.21 -20.44
N SER A 238 7.03 15.02 -20.87
CA SER A 238 6.64 14.51 -22.20
C SER A 238 5.26 13.84 -22.17
N PHE A 239 4.19 14.62 -22.32
CA PHE A 239 2.91 14.12 -22.83
C PHE A 239 2.93 14.27 -24.35
N SER A 240 3.36 13.22 -25.06
CA SER A 240 3.24 13.18 -26.51
C SER A 240 1.81 12.76 -26.88
N PRO A 241 1.03 13.55 -27.64
CA PRO A 241 -0.08 12.99 -28.39
C PRO A 241 0.52 12.05 -29.43
N SER A 242 0.09 10.79 -29.44
CA SER A 242 0.57 9.79 -30.39
C SER A 242 0.52 10.31 -31.82
N THR A 243 1.60 10.08 -32.55
CA THR A 243 1.88 10.50 -33.93
C THR A 243 1.00 9.80 -34.99
N GLU A 244 -0.09 9.13 -34.60
CA GLU A 244 -0.95 8.36 -35.51
C GLU A 244 -1.90 9.21 -36.36
N TYR A 245 -2.07 10.51 -36.05
CA TYR A 245 -3.01 11.36 -36.80
C TYR A 245 -2.49 11.79 -38.19
N ARG A 246 -1.19 11.62 -38.48
CA ARG A 246 -0.59 12.05 -39.76
C ARG A 246 -0.44 10.94 -40.80
N GLU A 247 -0.43 9.66 -40.42
CA GLU A 247 -0.31 8.54 -41.36
C GLU A 247 -1.68 8.00 -41.82
N ALA A 248 -2.71 8.10 -40.98
CA ALA A 248 -4.06 7.62 -41.32
C ALA A 248 -4.74 8.40 -42.46
N LYS A 249 -4.31 9.66 -42.71
CA LYS A 249 -4.88 10.49 -43.79
C LYS A 249 -4.17 10.32 -45.14
N MET A 250 -3.05 9.59 -45.19
CA MET A 250 -2.31 9.36 -46.44
C MET A 250 -2.63 7.99 -47.07
N HIS A 251 -3.14 7.03 -46.29
CA HIS A 251 -3.50 5.70 -46.77
C HIS A 251 -4.94 5.57 -47.32
N SER A 252 -5.83 6.52 -47.03
CA SER A 252 -7.22 6.52 -47.54
C SER A 252 -7.32 6.85 -49.03
N ASP A 253 -6.32 7.51 -49.62
CA ASP A 253 -6.42 8.03 -50.99
C ASP A 253 -5.87 7.07 -52.07
N ASN A 254 -5.30 5.92 -51.70
CA ASN A 254 -4.60 5.01 -52.64
C ASN A 254 -5.21 3.59 -52.79
N ALA A 255 -6.34 3.27 -52.16
CA ALA A 255 -6.91 1.91 -52.17
C ALA A 255 -7.99 1.67 -53.26
N HIS A 256 -7.96 2.42 -54.37
CA HIS A 256 -8.70 2.12 -55.59
C HIS A 256 -7.74 1.74 -56.73
N ALA A 257 -6.90 0.72 -56.53
CA ALA A 257 -6.23 0.04 -57.65
C ALA A 257 -5.70 -1.34 -57.24
N SER A 258 -5.96 -2.32 -58.10
CA SER A 258 -5.39 -3.68 -58.17
C SER A 258 -5.86 -4.71 -57.12
N GLY A 259 -6.59 -5.71 -57.63
CA GLY A 259 -6.85 -6.96 -56.92
C GLY A 259 -5.67 -7.94 -57.00
N ILE A 260 -5.63 -8.89 -56.06
CA ILE A 260 -5.25 -10.31 -56.19
C ILE A 260 -5.27 -10.95 -54.78
N SER A 261 -6.25 -11.84 -54.58
CA SER A 261 -6.27 -13.13 -53.88
C SER A 261 -5.02 -13.71 -53.15
N TRP A 262 -5.26 -14.04 -51.86
CA TRP A 262 -4.81 -15.19 -51.03
C TRP A 262 -3.39 -15.27 -50.41
N LEU A 263 -3.41 -15.70 -49.12
CA LEU A 263 -2.33 -16.07 -48.18
C LEU A 263 -1.59 -14.96 -47.43
N VAL A 264 -2.10 -14.56 -46.25
CA VAL A 264 -1.41 -14.54 -44.93
C VAL A 264 -2.49 -14.48 -43.83
N SER A 265 -2.35 -15.30 -42.79
CA SER A 265 -3.28 -15.40 -41.66
C SER A 265 -3.37 -14.09 -40.86
N SER A 266 -4.59 -13.62 -40.66
CA SER A 266 -4.97 -12.39 -39.97
C SER A 266 -5.00 -12.58 -38.45
N ASP A 267 -3.90 -12.22 -37.77
CA ASP A 267 -3.89 -11.81 -36.36
C ASP A 267 -3.42 -10.35 -36.30
N ALA A 268 -4.37 -9.43 -36.46
CA ALA A 268 -4.14 -7.99 -36.30
C ALA A 268 -5.44 -7.31 -35.86
N TRP A 269 -5.74 -7.40 -34.55
CA TRP A 269 -6.76 -6.55 -33.95
C TRP A 269 -6.15 -5.19 -33.63
N VAL A 270 -6.37 -4.25 -34.54
CA VAL A 270 -6.02 -2.83 -34.45
C VAL A 270 -6.91 -2.18 -33.39
N TYR A 271 -6.29 -1.63 -32.33
CA TYR A 271 -6.98 -0.78 -31.36
C TYR A 271 -7.30 0.58 -31.99
N GLY A 272 -8.58 0.91 -32.13
CA GLY A 272 -9.03 2.25 -32.47
C GLY A 272 -8.95 3.23 -31.29
N PRO A 273 -8.82 4.54 -31.51
CA PRO A 273 -8.80 5.55 -30.46
C PRO A 273 -10.18 5.68 -29.83
N TRP A 274 -10.28 5.49 -28.51
CA TRP A 274 -11.50 5.75 -27.74
C TRP A 274 -11.74 7.25 -27.61
N ARG A 275 -12.38 7.86 -28.63
CA ARG A 275 -12.96 9.21 -28.54
C ARG A 275 -14.41 9.31 -28.98
N ASP A 276 -15.02 8.26 -29.50
CA ASP A 276 -16.43 8.27 -29.90
C ASP A 276 -17.23 7.28 -29.04
N LEU A 277 -17.50 7.68 -27.81
CA LEU A 277 -18.68 7.23 -27.04
C LEU A 277 -19.54 8.44 -26.73
N THR A 278 -19.90 9.20 -27.78
CA THR A 278 -21.25 9.76 -27.82
C THR A 278 -22.19 8.61 -28.18
N PRO A 279 -23.30 8.38 -27.45
CA PRO A 279 -24.23 7.32 -27.80
C PRO A 279 -24.85 7.62 -29.17
N ALA A 280 -24.36 6.95 -30.20
CA ALA A 280 -25.06 6.89 -31.47
C ALA A 280 -26.24 5.93 -31.31
N THR A 281 -27.44 6.51 -31.46
CA THR A 281 -28.74 5.85 -31.68
C THR A 281 -29.19 4.87 -30.58
N ALA A 282 -29.90 5.41 -29.60
CA ALA A 282 -30.82 4.65 -28.76
C ALA A 282 -31.93 4.03 -29.61
N ASP A 283 -32.14 2.72 -29.46
CA ASP A 283 -33.39 2.05 -29.81
C ASP A 283 -34.54 2.65 -28.96
N PRO A 284 -35.65 3.11 -29.55
CA PRO A 284 -36.72 3.79 -28.82
C PRO A 284 -37.68 2.76 -28.21
N GLY A 285 -37.24 2.01 -27.21
CA GLY A 285 -38.05 0.91 -26.71
C GLY A 285 -37.64 0.26 -25.40
N LEU A 286 -37.20 1.01 -24.38
CA LEU A 286 -37.18 0.55 -22.98
C LEU A 286 -37.16 1.77 -22.05
N SER A 287 -38.34 2.12 -21.53
CA SER A 287 -38.55 3.21 -20.59
C SER A 287 -38.04 2.85 -19.19
N GLY A 288 -36.80 3.20 -18.88
CA GLY A 288 -36.25 3.32 -17.53
C GLY A 288 -35.54 4.67 -17.43
N GLY A 289 -36.00 5.55 -16.54
CA GLY A 289 -35.67 6.98 -16.57
C GLY A 289 -34.18 7.28 -16.41
N GLU A 290 -33.54 7.67 -17.51
CA GLU A 290 -32.24 8.32 -17.50
C GLU A 290 -32.41 9.81 -17.16
N GLY A 291 -31.93 10.22 -15.98
CA GLY A 291 -31.94 11.62 -15.54
C GLY A 291 -30.51 12.14 -15.42
N LEU A 292 -30.06 12.91 -16.42
CA LEU A 292 -28.79 13.66 -16.37
C LEU A 292 -28.99 14.90 -15.48
N LEU A 293 -28.50 14.87 -14.23
CA LEU A 293 -28.43 16.06 -13.39
C LEU A 293 -27.17 16.88 -13.77
N PRO A 294 -27.25 18.21 -13.92
CA PRO A 294 -26.12 19.03 -14.37
C PRO A 294 -25.13 19.25 -13.22
N SER A 295 -24.31 18.25 -12.88
CA SER A 295 -23.21 18.37 -11.88
C SER A 295 -22.15 17.25 -11.90
N GLY A 296 -22.12 16.34 -12.88
CA GLY A 296 -21.23 15.16 -12.83
C GLY A 296 -21.75 14.03 -11.91
N LEU A 297 -23.04 14.08 -11.59
CA LEU A 297 -23.79 13.06 -10.86
C LEU A 297 -24.56 12.21 -11.88
N TRP A 298 -24.24 10.92 -11.96
CA TRP A 298 -24.94 9.98 -12.83
C TRP A 298 -25.77 9.04 -11.96
N VAL A 299 -27.08 8.99 -12.22
CA VAL A 299 -28.00 8.07 -11.55
C VAL A 299 -28.33 6.95 -12.53
N TRP A 300 -28.01 5.71 -12.18
CA TRP A 300 -28.32 4.52 -12.97
C TRP A 300 -29.14 3.58 -12.09
N GLY A 301 -30.46 3.56 -12.29
CA GLY A 301 -31.38 2.91 -11.35
C GLY A 301 -31.28 3.52 -9.94
N ASP A 302 -31.14 2.68 -8.91
CA ASP A 302 -30.98 3.12 -7.51
C ASP A 302 -29.54 3.53 -7.14
N THR A 303 -28.55 3.30 -8.01
CA THR A 303 -27.13 3.54 -7.69
C THR A 303 -26.66 4.91 -8.19
N VAL A 304 -26.00 5.64 -7.28
CA VAL A 304 -25.47 6.99 -7.54
C VAL A 304 -23.96 6.96 -7.72
N MET A 305 -23.50 7.40 -8.88
CA MET A 305 -22.08 7.57 -9.19
C MET A 305 -21.67 9.04 -9.13
N ILE A 306 -20.59 9.35 -8.41
CA ILE A 306 -20.00 10.69 -8.34
C ILE A 306 -18.58 10.66 -8.90
N ASP A 307 -18.30 11.54 -9.86
CA ASP A 307 -16.93 11.84 -10.26
C ASP A 307 -16.30 12.85 -9.30
N LEU A 308 -15.29 12.40 -8.55
CA LEU A 308 -14.57 13.24 -7.59
C LEU A 308 -13.43 14.05 -8.23
N GLY A 309 -12.98 13.67 -9.43
CA GLY A 309 -11.84 14.30 -10.10
C GLY A 309 -10.62 14.47 -9.17
N ALA A 310 -10.19 15.72 -8.95
CA ALA A 310 -9.04 16.04 -8.10
C ALA A 310 -9.18 15.59 -6.63
N LEU A 311 -10.42 15.53 -6.09
CA LEU A 311 -10.65 15.07 -4.72
C LEU A 311 -10.34 13.58 -4.56
N TYR A 312 -10.40 12.79 -5.63
CA TYR A 312 -9.98 11.40 -5.60
C TYR A 312 -8.47 11.25 -5.37
N TYR A 313 -7.66 12.15 -5.95
CA TYR A 313 -6.22 12.19 -5.70
C TYR A 313 -5.90 12.62 -4.27
N VAL A 314 -6.67 13.55 -3.71
CA VAL A 314 -6.56 13.90 -2.29
C VAL A 314 -6.88 12.67 -1.42
N TYR A 315 -7.96 11.94 -1.73
CA TYR A 315 -8.29 10.69 -1.05
C TYR A 315 -7.13 9.69 -1.10
N MET A 316 -6.55 9.42 -2.28
CA MET A 316 -5.41 8.50 -2.41
C MET A 316 -4.21 8.94 -1.57
N ALA A 317 -3.90 10.24 -1.55
CA ALA A 317 -2.83 10.78 -0.71
C ALA A 317 -3.12 10.59 0.79
N LEU A 318 -4.35 10.83 1.22
CA LEU A 318 -4.77 10.62 2.61
C LEU A 318 -4.77 9.13 3.00
N VAL A 319 -5.11 8.22 2.09
CA VAL A 319 -4.98 6.77 2.31
C VAL A 319 -3.52 6.41 2.57
N THR A 320 -2.58 6.96 1.81
CA THR A 320 -1.14 6.75 2.04
C THR A 320 -0.68 7.29 3.40
N VAL A 321 -1.11 8.49 3.77
CA VAL A 321 -0.83 9.08 5.11
C VAL A 321 -1.43 8.23 6.22
N PHE A 322 -2.66 7.75 6.04
CA PHE A 322 -3.34 6.90 7.00
C PHE A 322 -2.60 5.58 7.18
N CYS A 323 -2.34 4.81 6.12
CA CYS A 323 -1.76 3.48 6.25
C CYS A 323 -0.37 3.49 6.93
N THR A 324 0.49 4.45 6.57
CA THR A 324 1.83 4.61 7.17
C THR A 324 1.76 4.94 8.66
N ASN A 325 0.94 5.93 9.03
CA ASN A 325 0.85 6.36 10.42
C ASN A 325 0.03 5.41 11.29
N ALA A 326 -1.01 4.77 10.75
CA ALA A 326 -1.93 3.94 11.52
C ALA A 326 -1.25 2.67 12.06
N ILE A 327 -0.36 2.05 11.27
CA ILE A 327 0.50 0.96 11.76
C ILE A 327 1.51 1.51 12.79
N ASN A 328 2.08 2.69 12.53
CA ASN A 328 3.11 3.26 13.40
C ASN A 328 2.60 3.61 14.81
N ILE A 329 1.38 4.13 14.93
CA ILE A 329 0.78 4.45 16.23
C ILE A 329 0.14 3.24 16.92
N TYR A 330 -0.01 2.11 16.22
CA TYR A 330 -0.53 0.85 16.76
C TYR A 330 0.61 -0.16 16.95
N ALA A 331 1.55 0.23 17.82
CA ALA A 331 2.86 -0.38 17.99
C ALA A 331 3.28 -0.42 19.48
N GLY A 332 4.47 -0.96 19.74
CA GLY A 332 5.11 -0.96 21.05
C GLY A 332 4.84 -2.21 21.89
N ILE A 333 4.44 -3.31 21.26
CA ILE A 333 4.37 -4.66 21.85
C ILE A 333 5.19 -5.58 20.96
N ASN A 334 6.09 -6.37 21.55
CA ASN A 334 7.03 -7.23 20.83
C ASN A 334 6.33 -8.14 19.81
N GLY A 335 6.51 -7.86 18.51
CA GLY A 335 5.94 -8.64 17.40
C GLY A 335 4.63 -8.10 16.82
N LEU A 336 4.07 -7.01 17.36
CA LEU A 336 2.75 -6.51 16.96
C LEU A 336 2.78 -5.82 15.59
N GLU A 337 3.79 -5.02 15.28
CA GLU A 337 3.91 -4.23 14.04
C GLU A 337 4.02 -5.14 12.82
N VAL A 338 4.90 -6.14 12.89
CA VAL A 338 5.09 -7.13 11.83
C VAL A 338 3.95 -8.15 11.83
N GLY A 339 3.50 -8.58 13.01
CA GLY A 339 2.43 -9.57 13.16
C GLY A 339 1.11 -9.10 12.55
N GLN A 340 0.67 -7.88 12.86
CA GLN A 340 -0.56 -7.32 12.29
C GLN A 340 -0.45 -7.16 10.76
N SER A 341 0.73 -6.76 10.28
CA SER A 341 1.01 -6.58 8.85
C SER A 341 0.99 -7.91 8.10
N LEU A 342 1.51 -8.99 8.68
CA LEU A 342 1.43 -10.32 8.08
C LEU A 342 0.00 -10.85 8.05
N VAL A 343 -0.79 -10.63 9.11
CA VAL A 343 -2.22 -11.00 9.11
C VAL A 343 -2.93 -10.26 7.97
N MET A 344 -2.81 -8.93 7.88
CA MET A 344 -3.43 -8.16 6.80
C MET A 344 -2.97 -8.64 5.41
N SER A 345 -1.67 -8.87 5.22
CA SER A 345 -1.11 -9.33 3.94
C SER A 345 -1.64 -10.72 3.55
N PHE A 346 -1.81 -11.64 4.50
CA PHE A 346 -2.42 -12.95 4.24
C PHE A 346 -3.87 -12.82 3.73
N PHE A 347 -4.67 -11.93 4.34
CA PHE A 347 -6.03 -11.66 3.87
C PHE A 347 -6.06 -10.92 2.52
N VAL A 348 -5.09 -10.06 2.22
CA VAL A 348 -4.91 -9.47 0.89
C VAL A 348 -4.58 -10.56 -0.14
N ILE A 349 -3.73 -11.54 0.18
CA ILE A 349 -3.45 -12.70 -0.69
C ILE A 349 -4.75 -13.47 -0.98
N ILE A 350 -5.54 -13.78 0.05
CA ILE A 350 -6.86 -14.45 -0.12
C ILE A 350 -7.76 -13.61 -1.03
N HIS A 351 -7.90 -12.32 -0.75
CA HIS A 351 -8.73 -11.42 -1.54
C HIS A 351 -8.32 -11.39 -3.01
N ASN A 352 -7.03 -11.23 -3.30
CA ASN A 352 -6.52 -11.23 -4.67
C ASN A 352 -6.79 -12.55 -5.40
N VAL A 353 -6.59 -13.69 -4.73
CA VAL A 353 -6.85 -15.02 -5.33
C VAL A 353 -8.33 -15.17 -5.68
N LEU A 354 -9.23 -14.74 -4.80
CA LEU A 354 -10.68 -14.79 -5.03
C LEU A 354 -11.12 -13.87 -6.17
N GLU A 355 -10.64 -12.63 -6.22
CA GLU A 355 -10.97 -11.67 -7.29
C GLU A 355 -10.41 -12.13 -8.65
N ILE A 356 -9.19 -12.71 -8.68
CA ILE A 356 -8.66 -13.32 -9.91
C ILE A 356 -9.54 -14.48 -10.36
N ARG A 357 -9.94 -15.37 -9.44
CA ARG A 357 -10.77 -16.54 -9.77
C ARG A 357 -12.14 -16.16 -10.29
N THR A 358 -12.79 -15.18 -9.69
CA THR A 358 -14.16 -14.76 -10.02
C THR A 358 -14.22 -14.01 -11.35
N HIS A 359 -13.19 -13.22 -11.67
CA HIS A 359 -13.14 -12.42 -12.90
C HIS A 359 -12.31 -13.06 -14.02
N TRP A 360 -11.81 -14.29 -13.83
CA TRP A 360 -11.14 -15.04 -14.89
C TRP A 360 -12.12 -15.78 -15.78
N VAL A 361 -12.12 -15.43 -17.07
CA VAL A 361 -12.87 -16.10 -18.14
C VAL A 361 -11.90 -16.69 -19.17
N ALA A 362 -12.10 -17.95 -19.57
CA ALA A 362 -11.31 -18.56 -20.65
C ALA A 362 -11.87 -18.14 -22.01
N GLY A 363 -11.00 -17.73 -22.94
CA GLY A 363 -11.40 -17.27 -24.29
C GLY A 363 -11.59 -15.76 -24.36
N ASP A 364 -12.60 -15.32 -25.11
CA ASP A 364 -12.91 -13.89 -25.30
C ASP A 364 -13.40 -13.27 -23.99
N MET A 365 -12.51 -12.51 -23.36
CA MET A 365 -12.74 -11.93 -22.05
C MET A 365 -13.24 -10.48 -22.18
N PRO A 366 -14.32 -10.10 -21.47
CA PRO A 366 -14.72 -8.70 -21.37
C PRO A 366 -13.56 -7.83 -20.84
N ALA A 367 -13.35 -6.66 -21.44
CA ALA A 367 -12.23 -5.79 -21.10
C ALA A 367 -12.19 -5.39 -19.61
N GLU A 368 -13.35 -5.26 -18.97
CA GLU A 368 -13.48 -4.95 -17.55
C GLU A 368 -13.03 -6.10 -16.65
N ALA A 369 -13.48 -7.32 -16.92
CA ALA A 369 -13.03 -8.51 -16.20
C ALA A 369 -11.51 -8.70 -16.34
N ALA A 370 -10.99 -8.44 -17.54
CA ALA A 370 -9.56 -8.49 -17.82
C ALA A 370 -8.74 -7.48 -16.99
N LEU A 371 -9.29 -6.29 -16.78
CA LEU A 371 -8.65 -5.26 -15.97
C LEU A 371 -8.59 -5.67 -14.49
N ILE A 372 -9.71 -6.17 -13.95
CA ILE A 372 -9.83 -6.52 -12.52
C ILE A 372 -8.83 -7.62 -12.14
N TRP A 373 -8.82 -8.75 -12.86
CA TRP A 373 -7.90 -9.83 -12.48
C TRP A 373 -6.44 -9.41 -12.64
N LYS A 374 -6.09 -8.57 -13.64
CA LYS A 374 -4.73 -8.03 -13.81
C LYS A 374 -4.30 -7.15 -12.64
N GLN A 375 -5.20 -6.32 -12.12
CA GLN A 375 -4.96 -5.48 -10.93
C GLN A 375 -4.70 -6.34 -9.68
N HIS A 376 -5.50 -7.37 -9.46
CA HIS A 376 -5.31 -8.30 -8.35
C HIS A 376 -4.09 -9.21 -8.53
N TYR A 377 -3.74 -9.56 -9.76
CA TYR A 377 -2.52 -10.30 -10.08
C TYR A 377 -1.26 -9.51 -9.70
N PHE A 378 -1.22 -8.22 -10.04
CA PHE A 378 -0.16 -7.30 -9.60
C PHE A 378 -0.05 -7.26 -8.07
N SER A 379 -1.18 -7.03 -7.38
CA SER A 379 -1.24 -6.99 -5.92
C SER A 379 -0.78 -8.31 -5.29
N LEU A 380 -1.14 -9.46 -5.89
CA LEU A 380 -0.76 -10.78 -5.41
C LEU A 380 0.75 -10.99 -5.42
N ILE A 381 1.42 -10.62 -6.51
CA ILE A 381 2.89 -10.77 -6.64
C ILE A 381 3.60 -10.03 -5.53
N LEU A 382 3.27 -8.74 -5.35
CA LEU A 382 3.85 -7.93 -4.28
C LEU A 382 3.50 -8.49 -2.90
N SER A 383 2.28 -9.00 -2.72
CA SER A 383 1.85 -9.53 -1.42
C SER A 383 2.59 -10.79 -0.99
N LEU A 384 2.88 -11.70 -1.92
CA LEU A 384 3.69 -12.90 -1.62
C LEU A 384 5.11 -12.53 -1.18
N LEU A 385 5.74 -11.56 -1.84
CA LEU A 385 7.08 -11.09 -1.51
C LEU A 385 7.12 -10.29 -0.19
N PHE A 386 6.10 -9.44 0.04
CA PHE A 386 5.96 -8.69 1.29
C PHE A 386 5.75 -9.63 2.47
N PHE A 387 4.87 -10.62 2.32
CA PHE A 387 4.61 -11.61 3.37
C PHE A 387 5.89 -12.37 3.74
N ALA A 388 6.64 -12.87 2.75
CA ALA A 388 7.84 -13.66 3.00
C ALA A 388 8.99 -12.86 3.64
N SER A 389 9.25 -11.65 3.13
CA SER A 389 10.28 -10.76 3.71
C SER A 389 9.93 -10.34 5.14
N SER A 390 8.68 -9.93 5.38
CA SER A 390 8.18 -9.56 6.72
C SER A 390 8.20 -10.74 7.68
N LEU A 391 7.89 -11.96 7.22
CA LEU A 391 7.97 -13.17 8.05
C LEU A 391 9.41 -13.51 8.46
N GLY A 392 10.38 -13.20 7.60
CA GLY A 392 11.80 -13.24 7.94
C GLY A 392 12.13 -12.32 9.10
N LEU A 393 11.65 -11.08 9.06
CA LEU A 393 11.83 -10.10 10.14
C LEU A 393 11.08 -10.49 11.42
N LEU A 394 9.84 -10.95 11.30
CA LEU A 394 9.04 -11.42 12.44
C LEU A 394 9.79 -12.50 13.22
N SER A 395 10.58 -13.34 12.55
CA SER A 395 11.30 -14.40 13.24
C SER A 395 12.30 -13.92 14.30
N PHE A 396 12.79 -12.69 14.21
CA PHE A 396 13.64 -12.05 15.22
C PHE A 396 12.86 -11.04 16.08
N ASN A 397 11.81 -10.45 15.52
CA ASN A 397 10.99 -9.46 16.22
C ASN A 397 9.86 -10.08 17.08
N TRP A 398 9.54 -11.36 16.93
CA TRP A 398 8.54 -12.05 17.75
C TRP A 398 8.90 -12.05 19.24
N TYR A 399 7.89 -12.06 20.11
CA TYR A 399 8.10 -12.14 21.56
C TYR A 399 8.88 -13.42 21.97
N PRO A 400 9.94 -13.31 22.79
CA PRO A 400 10.59 -12.07 23.24
C PRO A 400 11.50 -11.51 22.15
N SER A 401 11.31 -10.25 21.76
CA SER A 401 12.04 -9.67 20.61
C SER A 401 13.56 -9.64 20.82
N LYS A 402 14.27 -9.86 19.72
CA LYS A 402 15.73 -9.74 19.61
C LYS A 402 16.16 -8.48 18.88
N VAL A 403 15.24 -7.90 18.10
CA VAL A 403 15.43 -6.67 17.34
C VAL A 403 14.12 -5.88 17.27
N PHE A 404 14.25 -4.56 17.13
CA PHE A 404 13.15 -3.67 16.84
C PHE A 404 13.09 -3.32 15.36
N VAL A 405 11.86 -3.14 14.88
CA VAL A 405 11.61 -2.90 13.46
C VAL A 405 11.80 -1.44 13.05
N GLY A 406 11.56 -0.52 13.98
CA GLY A 406 11.65 0.93 13.78
C GLY A 406 10.50 1.52 12.96
N ASP A 407 10.47 2.85 12.89
CA ASP A 407 9.62 3.63 12.00
C ASP A 407 9.86 3.22 10.53
N THR A 408 11.07 2.73 10.21
CA THR A 408 11.39 2.15 8.90
C THR A 408 10.38 1.09 8.47
N TYR A 409 10.07 0.11 9.33
CA TYR A 409 9.16 -0.98 8.95
C TYR A 409 7.72 -0.52 8.89
N THR A 410 7.27 0.29 9.85
CA THR A 410 5.86 0.73 9.92
C THR A 410 5.54 1.62 8.71
N CYS A 411 6.47 2.50 8.33
CA CYS A 411 6.42 3.29 7.11
C CYS A 411 6.42 2.40 5.85
N PHE A 412 7.33 1.43 5.77
CA PHE A 412 7.40 0.45 4.68
C PHE A 412 6.11 -0.37 4.52
N ALA A 413 5.58 -0.93 5.60
CA ALA A 413 4.35 -1.71 5.59
C ALA A 413 3.15 -0.87 5.18
N GLY A 414 3.02 0.33 5.73
CA GLY A 414 1.90 1.22 5.42
C GLY A 414 1.89 1.70 3.97
N ILE A 415 3.04 2.11 3.42
CA ILE A 415 3.11 2.50 2.00
C ILE A 415 2.85 1.31 1.08
N TYR A 416 3.32 0.11 1.43
CA TYR A 416 3.06 -1.10 0.66
C TYR A 416 1.55 -1.36 0.57
N PHE A 417 0.83 -1.32 1.71
CA PHE A 417 -0.62 -1.51 1.73
C PHE A 417 -1.36 -0.44 0.92
N ALA A 418 -0.95 0.82 1.03
CA ALA A 418 -1.52 1.89 0.21
C ALA A 418 -1.30 1.66 -1.28
N VAL A 419 -0.08 1.28 -1.71
CA VAL A 419 0.25 0.98 -3.11
C VAL A 419 -0.60 -0.17 -3.66
N VAL A 420 -0.66 -1.31 -2.97
CA VAL A 420 -1.43 -2.45 -3.46
C VAL A 420 -2.93 -2.17 -3.46
N GLY A 421 -3.46 -1.42 -2.49
CA GLY A 421 -4.87 -1.05 -2.45
C GLY A 421 -5.29 -0.03 -3.50
N ILE A 422 -4.42 0.95 -3.80
CA ILE A 422 -4.67 1.99 -4.80
C ILE A 422 -4.54 1.42 -6.22
N LEU A 423 -3.41 0.78 -6.55
CA LEU A 423 -3.19 0.20 -7.88
C LEU A 423 -4.02 -1.07 -8.13
N GLY A 424 -4.36 -1.79 -7.06
CA GLY A 424 -5.29 -2.91 -7.09
C GLY A 424 -6.76 -2.50 -7.09
N HIS A 425 -7.08 -1.21 -6.95
CA HIS A 425 -8.45 -0.68 -6.92
C HIS A 425 -9.37 -1.24 -5.82
N PHE A 426 -8.80 -1.82 -4.76
CA PHE A 426 -9.55 -2.37 -3.62
C PHE A 426 -9.35 -1.55 -2.33
N SER A 427 -9.03 -0.26 -2.43
CA SER A 427 -8.80 0.61 -1.26
C SER A 427 -9.94 0.60 -0.23
N LYS A 428 -11.20 0.43 -0.66
CA LYS A 428 -12.35 0.23 0.24
C LYS A 428 -12.21 -1.06 1.06
N THR A 429 -11.92 -2.19 0.40
CA THR A 429 -11.67 -3.47 1.08
C THR A 429 -10.45 -3.38 1.99
N LEU A 430 -9.39 -2.68 1.56
CA LEU A 430 -8.20 -2.46 2.38
C LEU A 430 -8.53 -1.77 3.70
N LEU A 431 -9.37 -0.73 3.69
CA LEU A 431 -9.79 -0.04 4.91
C LEU A 431 -10.54 -0.96 5.89
N LEU A 432 -11.31 -1.93 5.38
CA LEU A 432 -11.94 -2.96 6.22
C LEU A 432 -10.90 -3.89 6.87
N LEU A 433 -9.84 -4.25 6.15
CA LEU A 433 -8.73 -5.03 6.70
C LEU A 433 -7.93 -4.23 7.75
N PHE A 434 -7.91 -2.90 7.63
CA PHE A 434 -7.27 -1.96 8.57
C PHE A 434 -8.16 -1.61 9.78
N LEU A 435 -9.27 -2.32 10.02
CA LEU A 435 -10.24 -1.93 11.05
C LEU A 435 -9.61 -1.75 12.46
N PRO A 436 -8.74 -2.62 12.98
CA PRO A 436 -8.08 -2.38 14.28
C PRO A 436 -7.21 -1.11 14.30
N GLN A 437 -6.47 -0.86 13.23
CA GLN A 437 -5.64 0.32 13.06
C GLN A 437 -6.51 1.59 12.99
N LEU A 438 -7.63 1.52 12.27
CA LEU A 438 -8.61 2.60 12.16
C LEU A 438 -9.23 2.91 13.53
N LEU A 439 -9.64 1.89 14.29
CA LEU A 439 -10.17 2.06 15.64
C LEU A 439 -9.11 2.68 16.57
N ASN A 440 -7.87 2.17 16.55
CA ASN A 440 -6.78 2.75 17.33
C ASN A 440 -6.50 4.21 16.95
N PHE A 441 -6.54 4.54 15.65
CA PHE A 441 -6.37 5.90 15.15
C PHE A 441 -7.46 6.82 15.65
N ILE A 442 -8.73 6.46 15.49
CA ILE A 442 -9.89 7.24 15.96
C ILE A 442 -9.82 7.47 17.47
N MET A 443 -9.56 6.41 18.25
CA MET A 443 -9.39 6.51 19.70
C MET A 443 -8.24 7.43 20.10
N SER A 444 -7.16 7.44 19.31
CA SER A 444 -5.98 8.26 19.56
C SER A 444 -6.19 9.75 19.23
N LEU A 445 -7.20 10.14 18.45
CA LEU A 445 -7.36 11.51 17.95
C LEU A 445 -7.37 12.58 19.04
N PRO A 446 -8.07 12.42 20.18
CA PRO A 446 -8.04 13.43 21.25
C PRO A 446 -6.62 13.72 21.76
N GLN A 447 -5.76 12.70 21.84
CA GLN A 447 -4.36 12.87 22.23
C GLN A 447 -3.52 13.43 21.08
N LEU A 448 -3.71 12.93 19.85
CA LEU A 448 -2.91 13.33 18.69
C LEU A 448 -3.14 14.80 18.28
N PHE A 449 -4.36 15.31 18.41
CA PHE A 449 -4.67 16.73 18.17
C PHE A 449 -4.37 17.64 19.37
N GLY A 450 -3.93 17.07 20.49
CA GLY A 450 -3.58 17.83 21.69
C GLY A 450 -4.76 18.34 22.50
N PHE A 451 -5.98 17.82 22.27
CA PHE A 451 -7.12 18.08 23.14
C PHE A 451 -6.93 17.47 24.54
N ILE A 452 -6.16 16.37 24.61
CA ILE A 452 -5.72 15.71 25.83
C ILE A 452 -4.20 15.59 25.79
N THR A 453 -3.53 15.72 26.93
CA THR A 453 -2.07 15.57 27.02
C THR A 453 -1.61 14.23 26.43
N CYS A 454 -0.73 14.30 25.44
CA CYS A 454 -0.16 13.13 24.78
C CYS A 454 1.27 12.90 25.28
N PRO A 455 1.53 11.86 26.09
CA PRO A 455 2.89 11.51 26.47
C PRO A 455 3.67 10.97 25.27
N ARG A 456 5.01 11.05 25.32
CA ARG A 456 5.89 10.52 24.26
C ARG A 456 5.67 9.03 24.02
N HIS A 457 5.57 8.24 25.10
CA HIS A 457 5.26 6.81 25.03
C HIS A 457 3.85 6.56 25.58
N ARG A 458 2.99 5.99 24.73
CA ARG A 458 1.59 5.64 25.06
C ARG A 458 1.39 4.14 25.28
N THR A 459 2.48 3.39 25.42
CA THR A 459 2.46 1.94 25.62
C THR A 459 1.98 1.57 27.03
N PRO A 460 1.55 0.31 27.25
CA PRO A 460 1.21 -0.18 28.58
C PRO A 460 2.36 -0.06 29.58
N ARG A 461 2.03 -0.03 30.87
CA ARG A 461 3.03 -0.03 31.96
C ARG A 461 3.34 -1.47 32.37
N TYR A 462 4.62 -1.78 32.58
CA TYR A 462 5.04 -3.06 33.12
C TYR A 462 5.05 -3.03 34.65
N ASN A 463 4.33 -3.96 35.28
CA ASN A 463 4.34 -4.14 36.73
C ASN A 463 5.36 -5.24 37.11
N PRO A 464 6.45 -4.90 37.83
CA PRO A 464 7.52 -5.85 38.15
C PRO A 464 7.09 -6.92 39.17
N VAL A 465 6.06 -6.65 39.98
CA VAL A 465 5.54 -7.59 40.99
C VAL A 465 4.70 -8.66 40.31
N THR A 466 3.73 -8.24 39.50
CA THR A 466 2.81 -9.17 38.80
C THR A 466 3.43 -9.76 37.52
N ARG A 467 4.51 -9.15 37.01
CA ARG A 467 5.15 -9.44 35.71
C ARG A 467 4.20 -9.35 34.52
N LYS A 468 3.23 -8.45 34.61
CA LYS A 468 2.19 -8.22 33.59
C LYS A 468 2.22 -6.77 33.10
N LEU A 469 1.61 -6.55 31.94
CA LEU A 469 1.28 -5.24 31.42
C LEU A 469 -0.06 -4.78 31.99
N GLU A 470 -0.09 -3.53 32.43
CA GLU A 470 -1.24 -2.84 32.97
C GLU A 470 -1.55 -1.62 32.11
N SER A 471 -2.83 -1.25 32.04
CA SER A 471 -3.25 -0.08 31.27
C SER A 471 -2.61 1.19 31.86
N SER A 472 -2.01 1.98 30.98
CA SER A 472 -1.47 3.30 31.33
C SER A 472 -2.54 4.40 31.35
N GLY A 473 -3.78 4.08 30.95
CA GLY A 473 -4.87 5.05 30.78
C GLY A 473 -4.81 5.85 29.47
N ASN A 474 -3.77 5.66 28.64
CA ASN A 474 -3.65 6.33 27.34
C ASN A 474 -4.67 5.84 26.33
N PHE A 475 -5.05 6.70 25.39
CA PHE A 475 -6.13 6.43 24.44
C PHE A 475 -5.58 5.67 23.24
N THR A 476 -5.29 4.39 23.47
CA THR A 476 -4.88 3.44 22.42
C THR A 476 -5.67 2.15 22.58
N LEU A 477 -5.86 1.44 21.47
CA LEU A 477 -6.56 0.16 21.48
C LEU A 477 -5.88 -0.86 22.39
N ILE A 478 -4.54 -0.81 22.49
CA ILE A 478 -3.74 -1.65 23.39
C ILE A 478 -4.14 -1.43 24.86
N ASN A 479 -4.23 -0.17 25.31
CA ASN A 479 -4.63 0.16 26.68
C ASN A 479 -6.10 -0.14 26.95
N PHE A 480 -6.96 -0.02 25.94
CA PHE A 480 -8.37 -0.39 26.03
C PHE A 480 -8.55 -1.91 26.24
N PHE A 481 -7.82 -2.74 25.50
CA PHE A 481 -7.81 -4.20 25.73
C PHE A 481 -7.43 -4.54 27.18
N LEU A 482 -6.43 -3.85 27.74
CA LEU A 482 -6.02 -4.04 29.13
C LEU A 482 -7.03 -3.50 30.15
N GLN A 483 -7.81 -2.47 29.81
CA GLN A 483 -8.89 -1.97 30.67
C GLN A 483 -10.05 -2.96 30.72
N VAL A 484 -10.42 -3.55 29.58
CA VAL A 484 -11.57 -4.46 29.47
C VAL A 484 -11.23 -5.86 29.96
N ALA A 485 -10.10 -6.43 29.52
CA ALA A 485 -9.73 -7.81 29.83
C ALA A 485 -8.81 -7.94 31.06
N GLY A 486 -8.36 -6.81 31.62
CA GLY A 486 -7.46 -6.74 32.77
C GLY A 486 -5.97 -6.98 32.43
N PRO A 487 -5.11 -6.94 33.46
CA PRO A 487 -3.66 -7.08 33.28
C PRO A 487 -3.25 -8.46 32.74
N MET A 488 -2.40 -8.46 31.73
CA MET A 488 -1.95 -9.68 31.05
C MET A 488 -0.46 -9.63 30.70
N THR A 489 0.14 -10.79 30.45
CA THR A 489 1.53 -10.83 29.97
C THR A 489 1.61 -10.27 28.55
N GLU A 490 2.77 -9.70 28.19
CA GLU A 490 3.00 -9.16 26.85
C GLU A 490 2.68 -10.17 25.74
N LYS A 491 3.12 -11.42 25.91
CA LYS A 491 2.80 -12.52 25.00
C LYS A 491 1.29 -12.72 24.83
N ARG A 492 0.51 -12.74 25.92
CA ARG A 492 -0.95 -12.92 25.85
C ARG A 492 -1.63 -11.74 25.18
N LEU A 493 -1.16 -10.51 25.46
CA LEU A 493 -1.66 -9.29 24.82
C LEU A 493 -1.41 -9.32 23.31
N LEU A 494 -0.19 -9.68 22.89
CA LEU A 494 0.15 -9.86 21.48
C LEU A 494 -0.83 -10.81 20.79
N PHE A 495 -1.04 -12.02 21.35
CA PHE A 495 -1.97 -12.98 20.76
C PHE A 495 -3.42 -12.48 20.71
N ALA A 496 -3.88 -11.77 21.74
CA ALA A 496 -5.23 -11.20 21.77
C ALA A 496 -5.41 -10.14 20.66
N LEU A 497 -4.43 -9.25 20.49
CA LEU A 497 -4.47 -8.20 19.46
C LEU A 497 -4.37 -8.79 18.04
N LEU A 498 -3.54 -9.82 17.83
CA LEU A 498 -3.47 -10.52 16.55
C LEU A 498 -4.73 -11.33 16.26
N ALA A 499 -5.36 -11.94 17.27
CA ALA A 499 -6.65 -12.60 17.11
C ALA A 499 -7.74 -11.59 16.73
N PHE A 500 -7.75 -10.41 17.35
CA PHE A 500 -8.66 -9.33 16.97
C PHE A 500 -8.41 -8.85 15.53
N GLN A 501 -7.16 -8.78 15.09
CA GLN A 501 -6.81 -8.51 13.69
C GLN A 501 -7.37 -9.58 12.75
N CYS A 502 -7.16 -10.86 13.04
CA CYS A 502 -7.70 -11.96 12.23
C CYS A 502 -9.22 -11.93 12.14
N LEU A 503 -9.91 -11.70 13.27
CA LEU A 503 -11.37 -11.58 13.31
C LEU A 503 -11.87 -10.40 12.48
N SER A 504 -11.20 -9.25 12.58
CA SER A 504 -11.53 -8.04 11.83
C SER A 504 -11.33 -8.24 10.32
N CYS A 505 -10.22 -8.85 9.91
CA CYS A 505 -9.96 -9.15 8.50
C CYS A 505 -10.96 -10.17 7.93
N SER A 506 -11.30 -11.22 8.70
CA SER A 506 -12.34 -12.19 8.34
C SER A 506 -13.69 -11.53 8.15
N LEU A 507 -14.09 -10.66 9.09
CA LEU A 507 -15.32 -9.89 8.98
C LEU A 507 -15.30 -8.96 7.77
N GLY A 508 -14.17 -8.29 7.51
CA GLY A 508 -14.00 -7.43 6.34
C GLY A 508 -14.21 -8.17 5.01
N LEU A 509 -13.63 -9.37 4.85
CA LEU A 509 -13.87 -10.18 3.67
C LEU A 509 -15.30 -10.75 3.63
N LEU A 510 -15.88 -11.08 4.78
CA LEU A 510 -17.28 -11.51 4.86
C LEU A 510 -18.22 -10.40 4.37
N ILE A 511 -18.01 -9.15 4.78
CA ILE A 511 -18.77 -7.98 4.29
C ILE A 511 -18.57 -7.80 2.77
N ARG A 512 -17.34 -7.99 2.27
CA ARG A 512 -17.04 -7.85 0.84
C ARG A 512 -17.76 -8.90 -0.01
N TYR A 513 -17.81 -10.16 0.41
CA TYR A 513 -18.29 -11.27 -0.42
C TYR A 513 -19.70 -11.79 -0.07
N SER A 514 -20.26 -11.43 1.09
CA SER A 514 -21.62 -11.80 1.44
C SER A 514 -22.60 -10.74 0.96
N SER A 515 -23.45 -11.07 -0.01
CA SER A 515 -24.48 -10.17 -0.54
C SER A 515 -25.43 -9.64 0.55
N ALA A 516 -25.76 -10.47 1.55
CA ALA A 516 -26.65 -10.11 2.65
C ALA A 516 -26.01 -9.11 3.63
N VAL A 517 -24.69 -9.19 3.83
CA VAL A 517 -23.94 -8.26 4.70
C VAL A 517 -23.51 -7.02 3.92
N HIS A 518 -23.26 -7.14 2.62
CA HIS A 518 -22.91 -6.03 1.73
C HIS A 518 -23.98 -4.91 1.79
N MET A 519 -25.25 -5.29 1.74
CA MET A 519 -26.42 -4.40 1.82
C MET A 519 -26.60 -3.69 3.18
N LEU A 520 -25.93 -4.14 4.24
CA LEU A 520 -26.02 -3.53 5.58
C LEU A 520 -24.96 -2.43 5.81
N PHE A 521 -23.87 -2.45 5.04
CA PHE A 521 -22.70 -1.58 5.25
C PHE A 521 -22.43 -0.62 4.09
N ILE A 522 -22.90 -0.97 2.89
CA ILE A 522 -22.85 -0.17 1.67
C ILE A 522 -24.29 0.02 1.25
#